data_AF-A0A955TNN9-F1
#
_entry.id   AF-A0A955TNN9-F1
#
_cell.length_a   1.000
_cell.length_b   1.000
_cell.length_c   1.000
_cell.angle_alpha   90.00
_cell.angle_beta   90.00
_cell.angle_gamma   90.00
#
_symmetry.space_group_name_H-M   'P 1'
#
loop_
_entity.id
_entity.type
_entity.pdbx_description
1 polymer ?
#
loop_
_entity_poly.entity_id
_entity_poly.type
_entity_poly.pdbx_seq_one_letter_code
_entity_poly.pdbx_strand_id
1 'polypeptide(L)'
;FLLPAEFRLAIAQATDQQIVHTVSTLIGAYTKNLLFSQDEDGLFNLSPYDVFLAVNDLPREPRRHESPLEYSQRLFRQIHTLETHGQLKFLYRGYHKHPRHSLPESRLKFVNKNPHMEDGGFQFHDQSFSFGPDELKGLKIFFTRIPHQHLRPSDLFQGGVGNCVTCHAPPNFTDFRFHNTGMAQAEYDHIHGPGSFSTLGIPELGERNRNPDAYLPSTKRHPQAQEPFRSIPTSENPMLTDLGVWNIFWNPDFAEAQLPIWQILCEDALDGRKGLWNVFRFCRPNKLLPKTIGTFKTPGLRDLGHSAPYSHTGMADTLEDVIRGYMKNSDLARNHVLRNGDKELKQIALHQRDIAPLVAFLQSLNEDYE
;
A
#
# COMPACT_ATOMS: atom_id res chain seq x y z
N PHE A 1 -4.50 -30.90 -1.77
CA PHE A 1 -5.54 -30.03 -2.35
C PHE A 1 -5.58 -30.22 -3.86
N LEU A 2 -6.76 -30.46 -4.42
CA LEU A 2 -6.99 -30.63 -5.85
C LEU A 2 -7.89 -29.47 -6.27
N LEU A 3 -7.31 -28.41 -6.86
CA LEU A 3 -8.03 -27.21 -7.35
C LEU A 3 -9.33 -27.63 -8.04
N PRO A 4 -10.50 -27.01 -7.85
CA PRO A 4 -11.70 -27.38 -8.64
C PRO A 4 -11.41 -27.39 -10.15
N ALA A 5 -12.10 -28.24 -10.91
CA ALA A 5 -11.77 -28.49 -12.33
C ALA A 5 -11.75 -27.20 -13.17
N GLU A 6 -12.61 -26.25 -12.83
CA GLU A 6 -12.70 -24.90 -13.39
C GLU A 6 -11.45 -24.03 -13.17
N PHE A 7 -10.59 -24.37 -12.20
CA PHE A 7 -9.31 -23.72 -11.93
C PHE A 7 -8.10 -24.55 -12.34
N ARG A 8 -8.31 -25.74 -12.93
CA ARG A 8 -7.22 -26.58 -13.44
C ARG A 8 -7.01 -26.30 -14.93
N LEU A 9 -5.75 -26.14 -15.32
CA LEU A 9 -5.36 -25.99 -16.71
C LEU A 9 -4.25 -26.98 -17.05
N ALA A 10 -4.44 -27.77 -18.10
CA ALA A 10 -3.41 -28.66 -18.62
C ALA A 10 -2.40 -27.85 -19.43
N ILE A 11 -1.31 -27.41 -18.78
CA ILE A 11 -0.32 -26.50 -19.36
C ILE A 11 0.21 -27.01 -20.72
N ALA A 12 0.44 -28.32 -20.86
CA ALA A 12 0.95 -28.92 -22.09
C ALA A 12 0.02 -28.82 -23.31
N GLN A 13 -1.27 -28.50 -23.10
CA GLN A 13 -2.28 -28.39 -24.15
C GLN A 13 -2.93 -27.01 -24.19
N ALA A 14 -2.60 -26.15 -23.23
CA ALA A 14 -3.16 -24.82 -23.11
C ALA A 14 -2.39 -23.82 -23.98
N THR A 15 -3.12 -22.90 -24.58
CA THR A 15 -2.52 -21.72 -25.20
C THR A 15 -2.00 -20.77 -24.13
N ASP A 16 -1.00 -19.95 -24.46
CA ASP A 16 -0.50 -18.88 -23.56
C ASP A 16 -1.63 -17.98 -23.05
N GLN A 17 -2.62 -17.72 -23.92
CA GLN A 17 -3.83 -16.98 -23.59
C GLN A 17 -4.67 -17.63 -22.50
N GLN A 18 -4.79 -18.96 -22.52
CA GLN A 18 -5.50 -19.71 -21.47
C GLN A 18 -4.68 -19.73 -20.19
N ILE A 19 -3.35 -19.89 -20.27
CA ILE A 19 -2.46 -19.87 -19.10
C ILE A 19 -2.55 -18.52 -18.40
N VAL A 20 -2.34 -17.41 -19.12
CA VAL A 20 -2.43 -16.05 -18.57
C VAL A 20 -3.83 -15.77 -18.01
N HIS A 21 -4.90 -16.19 -18.70
CA HIS A 21 -6.26 -15.98 -18.20
C HIS A 21 -6.54 -16.78 -16.92
N THR A 22 -6.17 -18.05 -16.86
CA THR A 22 -6.36 -18.89 -15.66
C THR A 22 -5.54 -18.37 -14.49
N VAL A 23 -4.29 -17.98 -14.70
CA VAL A 23 -3.44 -17.36 -13.66
C VAL A 23 -4.05 -16.02 -13.20
N SER A 24 -4.51 -15.18 -14.12
CA SER A 24 -5.16 -13.90 -13.78
C SER A 24 -6.47 -14.10 -13.01
N THR A 25 -7.27 -15.11 -13.37
CA THR A 25 -8.50 -15.47 -12.66
C THR A 25 -8.19 -16.01 -11.27
N LEU A 26 -7.14 -16.83 -11.11
CA LEU A 26 -6.69 -17.32 -9.82
C LEU A 26 -6.18 -16.20 -8.91
N ILE A 27 -5.31 -15.32 -9.44
CA ILE A 27 -4.81 -14.13 -8.72
C ILE A 27 -5.98 -13.18 -8.40
N GLY A 28 -6.91 -12.97 -9.33
CA GLY A 28 -8.11 -12.17 -9.13
C GLY A 28 -9.02 -12.73 -8.05
N ALA A 29 -9.19 -14.04 -8.00
CA ALA A 29 -9.92 -14.73 -6.93
C ALA A 29 -9.18 -14.62 -5.59
N TYR A 30 -7.86 -14.81 -5.57
CA TYR A 30 -7.01 -14.67 -4.37
C TYR A 30 -7.06 -13.24 -3.82
N THR A 31 -6.87 -12.23 -4.67
CA THR A 31 -6.89 -10.82 -4.26
C THR A 31 -8.27 -10.33 -3.82
N LYS A 32 -9.35 -10.81 -4.45
CA LYS A 32 -10.74 -10.54 -4.02
C LYS A 32 -11.11 -11.26 -2.73
N ASN A 33 -10.45 -12.39 -2.45
CA ASN A 33 -10.63 -13.20 -1.25
C ASN A 33 -9.37 -13.19 -0.40
N LEU A 34 -8.68 -12.05 -0.26
CA LEU A 34 -7.68 -11.89 0.81
C LEU A 34 -8.46 -11.94 2.12
N LEU A 35 -8.56 -13.15 2.67
CA LEU A 35 -9.24 -13.45 3.91
C LEU A 35 -8.24 -13.20 5.04
N PHE A 36 -8.14 -11.94 5.44
CA PHE A 36 -7.59 -11.60 6.75
C PHE A 36 -8.50 -12.20 7.81
N SER A 37 -7.91 -12.62 8.92
CA SER A 37 -8.69 -13.21 10.00
C SER A 37 -9.70 -12.19 10.53
N GLN A 38 -10.95 -12.62 10.67
CA GLN A 38 -12.05 -11.82 11.22
C GLN A 38 -12.79 -12.59 12.32
N ASP A 39 -13.37 -11.86 13.28
CA ASP A 39 -14.25 -12.44 14.30
C ASP A 39 -15.67 -12.66 13.76
N GLU A 40 -16.56 -13.18 14.63
CA GLU A 40 -17.95 -13.50 14.26
C GLU A 40 -18.78 -12.27 13.84
N ASP A 41 -18.30 -11.06 14.17
CA ASP A 41 -18.91 -9.79 13.79
C ASP A 41 -18.27 -9.20 12.50
N GLY A 42 -17.32 -9.91 11.88
CA GLY A 42 -16.65 -9.49 10.64
C GLY A 42 -15.49 -8.50 10.85
N LEU A 43 -15.06 -8.29 12.09
CA LEU A 43 -13.98 -7.36 12.43
C LEU A 43 -12.64 -8.09 12.42
N PHE A 44 -11.59 -7.45 11.88
CA PHE A 44 -10.26 -8.04 11.88
C PHE A 44 -9.82 -8.44 13.29
N ASN A 45 -9.21 -9.62 13.38
CA ASN A 45 -8.72 -10.18 14.62
C ASN A 45 -7.32 -10.79 14.41
N LEU A 46 -6.64 -11.09 15.51
CA LEU A 46 -5.36 -11.81 15.55
C LEU A 46 -4.10 -11.06 15.09
N SER A 47 -4.13 -9.77 14.75
CA SER A 47 -2.91 -8.94 14.81
C SER A 47 -2.75 -8.30 16.20
N PRO A 48 -1.51 -8.04 16.70
CA PRO A 48 -1.31 -7.31 17.94
C PRO A 48 -2.02 -5.95 17.97
N TYR A 49 -2.08 -5.24 16.84
CA TYR A 49 -2.84 -4.00 16.71
C TYR A 49 -4.34 -4.20 16.93
N ASP A 50 -4.96 -5.19 16.27
CA ASP A 50 -6.41 -5.40 16.38
C ASP A 50 -6.79 -5.86 17.80
N VAL A 51 -5.96 -6.70 18.43
CA VAL A 51 -6.15 -7.10 19.83
C VAL A 51 -5.95 -5.91 20.77
N PHE A 52 -4.97 -5.04 20.52
CA PHE A 52 -4.77 -3.80 21.28
C PHE A 52 -6.01 -2.90 21.22
N LEU A 53 -6.64 -2.76 20.04
CA LEU A 53 -7.89 -2.03 19.92
C LEU A 53 -9.00 -2.69 20.74
N ALA A 54 -9.15 -4.02 20.63
CA ALA A 54 -10.19 -4.76 21.32
C ALA A 54 -10.08 -4.67 22.87
N VAL A 55 -8.89 -4.87 23.45
CA VAL A 55 -8.71 -4.84 24.92
C VAL A 55 -8.93 -3.46 25.54
N ASN A 56 -8.82 -2.41 24.73
CA ASN A 56 -9.04 -1.01 25.11
C ASN A 56 -10.43 -0.50 24.73
N ASP A 57 -11.34 -1.38 24.29
CA ASP A 57 -12.70 -1.02 23.86
C ASP A 57 -12.72 0.04 22.74
N LEU A 58 -11.71 0.01 21.87
CA LEU A 58 -11.55 0.92 20.75
C LEU A 58 -12.23 0.38 19.47
N PRO A 59 -12.75 1.27 18.62
CA PRO A 59 -13.40 0.90 17.37
C PRO A 59 -12.39 0.28 16.39
N ARG A 60 -12.74 -0.86 15.79
CA ARG A 60 -11.93 -1.57 14.77
C ARG A 60 -12.38 -1.31 13.33
N GLU A 61 -13.44 -0.52 13.14
CA GLU A 61 -13.97 -0.15 11.84
C GLU A 61 -14.53 1.29 11.81
N PRO A 62 -14.65 1.88 10.61
CA PRO A 62 -15.37 3.13 10.42
C PRO A 62 -16.86 2.99 10.75
N ARG A 63 -17.47 4.07 11.24
CA ARG A 63 -18.93 4.15 11.35
C ARG A 63 -19.56 4.20 9.96
N ARG A 64 -20.86 3.90 9.88
CA ARG A 64 -21.64 4.12 8.67
C ARG A 64 -21.44 5.57 8.15
N HIS A 65 -21.03 5.70 6.89
CA HIS A 65 -20.72 6.97 6.20
C HIS A 65 -19.48 7.73 6.71
N GLU A 66 -18.71 7.18 7.65
CA GLU A 66 -17.41 7.72 8.03
C GLU A 66 -16.33 7.19 7.07
N SER A 67 -15.52 8.09 6.52
CA SER A 67 -14.38 7.67 5.70
C SER A 67 -13.29 6.98 6.55
N PRO A 68 -12.47 6.10 5.95
CA PRO A 68 -11.32 5.51 6.64
C PRO A 68 -10.41 6.54 7.32
N LEU A 69 -10.18 7.69 6.68
CA LEU A 69 -9.35 8.76 7.23
C LEU A 69 -10.01 9.48 8.43
N GLU A 70 -11.33 9.72 8.39
CA GLU A 70 -12.07 10.29 9.53
C GLU A 70 -12.08 9.32 10.72
N TYR A 71 -12.30 8.02 10.44
CA TYR A 71 -12.19 6.96 11.43
C TYR A 71 -10.80 6.96 12.08
N SER A 72 -9.73 7.02 11.30
CA SER A 72 -8.36 7.04 11.78
C SER A 72 -8.10 8.20 12.75
N GLN A 73 -8.63 9.39 12.44
CA GLN A 73 -8.49 10.56 13.30
C GLN A 73 -9.29 10.44 14.60
N ARG A 74 -10.49 9.86 14.53
CA ARG A 74 -11.32 9.58 15.70
C ARG A 74 -10.65 8.57 16.60
N LEU A 75 -10.14 7.47 16.04
CA LEU A 75 -9.41 6.44 16.75
C LEU A 75 -8.18 7.04 17.44
N PHE A 76 -7.39 7.85 16.72
CA PHE A 76 -6.19 8.47 17.28
C PHE A 76 -6.49 9.37 18.50
N ARG A 77 -7.57 10.14 18.45
CA ARG A 77 -8.03 10.94 19.60
C ARG A 77 -8.41 10.07 20.80
N GLN A 78 -9.10 8.94 20.56
CA GLN A 78 -9.50 8.04 21.65
C GLN A 78 -8.28 7.37 22.31
N ILE A 79 -7.31 6.91 21.51
CA ILE A 79 -6.04 6.37 22.01
C ILE A 79 -5.32 7.42 22.86
N HIS A 80 -5.24 8.67 22.39
CA HIS A 80 -4.59 9.74 23.14
C HIS A 80 -5.31 10.05 24.48
N THR A 81 -6.65 10.04 24.49
CA THR A 81 -7.42 10.18 25.73
C THR A 81 -7.07 9.06 26.72
N LEU A 82 -7.06 7.80 26.29
CA LEU A 82 -6.71 6.69 27.18
C LEU A 82 -5.25 6.79 27.67
N GLU A 83 -4.33 7.17 26.80
CA GLU A 83 -2.90 7.35 27.13
C GLU A 83 -2.73 8.40 28.23
N THR A 84 -3.33 9.58 28.05
CA THR A 84 -3.22 10.71 29.00
C THR A 84 -3.85 10.45 30.35
N HIS A 85 -4.86 9.57 30.42
CA HIS A 85 -5.47 9.14 31.68
C HIS A 85 -4.78 7.91 32.29
N GLY A 86 -3.73 7.36 31.66
CA GLY A 86 -3.03 6.16 32.12
C GLY A 86 -3.90 4.89 32.07
N GLN A 87 -4.86 4.84 31.15
CA GLN A 87 -5.86 3.77 31.03
C GLN A 87 -5.56 2.76 29.92
N LEU A 88 -4.50 2.99 29.13
CA LEU A 88 -4.11 2.06 28.07
C LEU A 88 -3.64 0.72 28.63
N LYS A 89 -4.23 -0.35 28.11
CA LYS A 89 -3.80 -1.73 28.31
C LYS A 89 -2.91 -2.13 27.13
N PHE A 90 -1.70 -2.61 27.44
CA PHE A 90 -0.72 -3.06 26.46
C PHE A 90 -0.68 -4.59 26.36
N LEU A 91 -0.16 -5.07 25.23
CA LEU A 91 0.12 -6.49 25.00
C LEU A 91 1.64 -6.68 25.05
N TYR A 92 2.13 -7.50 25.99
CA TYR A 92 3.55 -7.77 26.15
C TYR A 92 3.88 -9.24 25.85
N ARG A 93 5.16 -9.51 25.59
CA ARG A 93 5.72 -10.85 25.30
C ARG A 93 5.23 -11.88 26.33
N GLY A 94 4.55 -12.92 25.86
CA GLY A 94 3.94 -13.95 26.71
C GLY A 94 2.41 -13.89 26.80
N TYR A 95 1.74 -13.01 26.04
CA TYR A 95 0.28 -13.02 25.90
C TYR A 95 -0.28 -14.41 25.50
N HIS A 96 0.47 -15.17 24.70
CA HIS A 96 0.19 -16.56 24.29
C HIS A 96 0.30 -17.61 25.40
N LYS A 97 0.95 -17.31 26.53
CA LYS A 97 1.26 -18.31 27.58
C LYS A 97 0.34 -18.31 28.79
N HIS A 98 -0.78 -17.58 28.77
CA HIS A 98 -1.68 -17.51 29.92
C HIS A 98 -3.07 -18.13 29.65
N PRO A 99 -3.38 -19.32 30.23
CA PRO A 99 -4.67 -19.98 30.07
C PRO A 99 -5.87 -19.32 30.80
N ARG A 100 -5.75 -18.12 31.39
CA ARG A 100 -6.77 -17.59 32.34
C ARG A 100 -6.79 -16.06 32.53
N HIS A 101 -6.63 -15.26 31.49
CA HIS A 101 -6.90 -13.82 31.59
C HIS A 101 -7.90 -13.34 30.54
N SER A 102 -9.16 -13.72 30.78
CA SER A 102 -10.38 -12.89 30.66
C SER A 102 -10.38 -11.71 29.68
N LEU A 103 -10.10 -11.95 28.41
CA LEU A 103 -11.08 -11.56 27.39
C LEU A 103 -12.16 -12.66 27.38
N PRO A 104 -13.41 -12.41 26.97
CA PRO A 104 -14.35 -13.49 26.79
C PRO A 104 -13.73 -14.49 25.81
N GLU A 105 -13.25 -15.63 26.32
CA GLU A 105 -12.59 -16.71 25.56
C GLU A 105 -13.47 -17.20 24.39
N SER A 106 -14.74 -16.80 24.35
CA SER A 106 -15.68 -17.13 23.30
C SER A 106 -15.46 -16.39 21.96
N ARG A 107 -14.58 -15.38 21.85
CA ARG A 107 -14.49 -14.54 20.62
C ARG A 107 -13.15 -14.51 19.86
N LEU A 108 -12.03 -14.90 20.47
CA LEU A 108 -10.74 -14.95 19.75
C LEU A 108 -10.41 -16.41 19.41
N LYS A 109 -10.55 -16.77 18.14
CA LYS A 109 -10.21 -18.11 17.62
C LYS A 109 -8.92 -18.00 16.81
N PHE A 110 -7.79 -18.35 17.41
CA PHE A 110 -6.53 -18.50 16.68
C PHE A 110 -6.61 -19.73 15.77
N VAL A 111 -6.07 -19.63 14.56
CA VAL A 111 -6.00 -20.75 13.63
C VAL A 111 -4.87 -21.68 14.09
N ASN A 112 -5.24 -22.82 14.67
CA ASN A 112 -4.29 -23.78 15.25
C ASN A 112 -4.08 -25.06 14.45
N LYS A 113 -4.83 -25.25 13.35
CA LYS A 113 -4.73 -26.42 12.46
C LYS A 113 -5.08 -26.10 11.03
N ASN A 114 -4.30 -26.61 10.08
CA ASN A 114 -4.63 -26.57 8.66
C ASN A 114 -5.45 -27.82 8.30
N PRO A 115 -6.74 -27.71 7.95
CA PRO A 115 -7.57 -28.87 7.59
C PRO A 115 -7.14 -29.55 6.28
N HIS A 116 -6.12 -29.02 5.59
CA HIS A 116 -5.59 -29.53 4.33
C HIS A 116 -4.20 -30.19 4.43
N MET A 117 -3.62 -30.30 5.63
CA MET A 117 -2.37 -31.03 5.94
C MET A 117 -2.69 -32.32 6.71
N GLU A 118 -2.02 -33.44 6.41
CA GLU A 118 -2.28 -34.75 7.04
C GLU A 118 -2.02 -34.76 8.56
N ASP A 119 -1.09 -33.94 9.05
CA ASP A 119 -0.79 -33.76 10.48
C ASP A 119 -1.47 -32.53 11.10
N GLY A 120 -2.16 -31.73 10.27
CA GLY A 120 -2.76 -30.46 10.67
C GLY A 120 -1.75 -29.36 11.04
N GLY A 121 -0.45 -29.58 10.85
CA GLY A 121 0.60 -28.65 11.24
C GLY A 121 0.67 -27.43 10.32
N PHE A 122 0.84 -26.26 10.91
CA PHE A 122 1.28 -25.05 10.22
C PHE A 122 2.75 -24.80 10.58
N GLN A 123 3.52 -24.27 9.64
CA GLN A 123 4.80 -23.66 9.97
C GLN A 123 4.53 -22.21 10.35
N PHE A 124 4.47 -21.96 11.65
CA PHE A 124 4.26 -20.62 12.19
C PHE A 124 5.56 -19.83 12.17
N HIS A 125 5.45 -18.51 12.01
CA HIS A 125 6.60 -17.62 12.04
C HIS A 125 6.81 -17.11 13.46
N ASP A 126 8.04 -17.19 13.96
CA ASP A 126 8.41 -16.61 15.25
C ASP A 126 8.41 -15.08 15.14
N GLN A 127 7.29 -14.45 15.48
CA GLN A 127 7.19 -13.00 15.62
C GLN A 127 6.77 -12.61 17.03
N SER A 128 7.18 -11.43 17.49
CA SER A 128 6.74 -10.95 18.79
C SER A 128 5.31 -10.44 18.67
N PHE A 129 4.37 -11.11 19.32
CA PHE A 129 3.02 -10.61 19.48
C PHE A 129 2.96 -9.58 20.61
N SER A 130 3.30 -8.34 20.27
CA SER A 130 3.29 -7.23 21.22
C SER A 130 2.67 -5.99 20.62
N PHE A 131 2.04 -5.24 21.52
CA PHE A 131 1.65 -3.87 21.28
C PHE A 131 1.89 -3.12 22.59
N GLY A 132 3.11 -2.63 22.75
CA GLY A 132 3.61 -1.93 23.92
C GLY A 132 3.93 -0.46 23.62
N PRO A 133 4.81 0.16 24.42
CA PRO A 133 5.18 1.57 24.26
C PRO A 133 5.83 1.91 22.91
N ASP A 134 6.61 1.01 22.32
CA ASP A 134 7.30 1.26 21.05
C ASP A 134 6.33 1.21 19.86
N GLU A 135 5.44 0.22 19.82
CA GLU A 135 4.36 0.11 18.83
C GLU A 135 3.38 1.29 18.96
N LEU A 136 3.03 1.70 20.18
CA LEU A 136 2.21 2.90 20.40
C LEU A 136 2.91 4.17 19.89
N LYS A 137 4.22 4.31 20.13
CA LYS A 137 5.00 5.43 19.60
C LYS A 137 5.01 5.41 18.07
N GLY A 138 5.18 4.25 17.45
CA GLY A 138 5.07 4.05 16.00
C GLY A 138 3.71 4.43 15.44
N LEU A 139 2.63 3.94 16.06
CA LEU A 139 1.25 4.28 15.73
C LEU A 139 1.06 5.79 15.77
N LYS A 140 1.55 6.46 16.82
CA LYS A 140 1.45 7.92 16.94
C LYS A 140 2.15 8.62 15.79
N ILE A 141 3.35 8.21 15.42
CA ILE A 141 4.08 8.79 14.27
C ILE A 141 3.30 8.55 12.98
N PHE A 142 2.82 7.32 12.75
CA PHE A 142 2.08 6.92 11.55
C PHE A 142 0.77 7.70 11.37
N PHE A 143 0.02 7.91 12.45
CA PHE A 143 -1.27 8.61 12.47
C PHE A 143 -1.13 10.13 12.55
N THR A 144 0.05 10.64 12.93
CA THR A 144 0.29 12.08 13.00
C THR A 144 0.35 12.65 11.59
N ARG A 145 -0.63 13.52 11.32
CA ARG A 145 -0.73 14.35 10.13
C ARG A 145 -0.82 15.81 10.55
N ILE A 146 -0.32 16.71 9.70
CA ILE A 146 -0.42 18.15 9.96
C ILE A 146 -1.74 18.66 9.35
N PRO A 147 -2.63 19.26 10.15
CA PRO A 147 -3.89 19.80 9.64
C PRO A 147 -3.72 21.09 8.84
N HIS A 148 -2.56 21.76 8.96
CA HIS A 148 -2.18 22.89 8.14
C HIS A 148 -1.72 22.41 6.76
N GLN A 149 -2.01 23.15 5.70
CA GLN A 149 -1.62 22.80 4.33
C GLN A 149 -0.09 22.71 4.12
N HIS A 150 0.72 23.13 5.10
CA HIS A 150 2.18 23.16 5.06
C HIS A 150 2.82 22.84 6.41
N LEU A 151 3.87 22.02 6.40
CA LEU A 151 4.80 21.84 7.52
C LEU A 151 5.44 23.17 7.94
N ARG A 152 5.55 23.40 9.24
CA ARG A 152 6.35 24.49 9.80
C ARG A 152 7.79 24.04 10.01
N PRO A 153 8.76 24.96 10.07
CA PRO A 153 10.15 24.63 10.41
C PRO A 153 10.29 23.87 11.74
N SER A 154 9.43 24.16 12.72
CA SER A 154 9.39 23.45 14.00
C SER A 154 9.01 21.97 13.85
N ASP A 155 8.09 21.67 12.92
CA ASP A 155 7.61 20.30 12.69
C ASP A 155 8.73 19.47 12.04
N LEU A 156 9.46 20.06 11.08
CA LEU A 156 10.65 19.46 10.47
C LEU A 156 11.76 19.22 11.51
N PHE A 157 12.00 20.19 12.39
CA PHE A 157 13.01 20.05 13.44
C PHE A 157 12.64 18.97 14.46
N GLN A 158 11.38 18.90 14.87
CA GLN A 158 10.90 17.95 15.86
C GLN A 158 10.78 16.52 15.32
N GLY A 159 10.40 16.35 14.05
CA GLY A 159 10.08 15.05 13.45
C GLY A 159 8.84 14.39 14.07
N GLY A 160 8.72 13.08 13.92
CA GLY A 160 7.57 12.31 14.40
C GLY A 160 6.26 12.53 13.61
N VAL A 161 6.31 13.12 12.43
CA VAL A 161 5.16 13.30 11.52
C VAL A 161 5.30 12.33 10.36
N GLY A 162 4.67 11.17 10.45
CA GLY A 162 4.71 10.19 9.37
C GLY A 162 3.81 10.53 8.19
N ASN A 163 2.67 11.18 8.43
CA ASN A 163 1.59 11.39 7.44
C ASN A 163 1.14 10.08 6.72
N CYS A 164 1.53 8.91 7.22
CA CYS A 164 1.36 7.61 6.55
C CYS A 164 -0.12 7.25 6.40
N VAL A 165 -0.91 7.55 7.43
CA VAL A 165 -2.35 7.26 7.51
C VAL A 165 -3.18 7.91 6.40
N THR A 166 -2.65 8.94 5.73
CA THR A 166 -3.36 9.65 4.65
C THR A 166 -3.58 8.75 3.43
N CYS A 167 -2.62 7.87 3.12
CA CYS A 167 -2.76 6.84 2.08
C CYS A 167 -3.03 5.46 2.68
N HIS A 168 -2.50 5.19 3.88
CA HIS A 168 -2.61 3.89 4.54
C HIS A 168 -3.61 3.92 5.71
N ALA A 169 -4.86 4.27 5.42
CA ALA A 169 -5.90 4.35 6.44
C ALA A 169 -6.41 2.94 6.85
N PRO A 170 -6.54 2.63 8.16
CA PRO A 170 -7.24 1.43 8.62
C PRO A 170 -8.70 1.40 8.14
N PRO A 171 -9.32 0.20 8.03
CA PRO A 171 -8.86 -1.03 8.67
C PRO A 171 -7.91 -1.88 7.81
N ASN A 172 -7.79 -1.62 6.51
CA ASN A 172 -6.89 -2.36 5.60
C ASN A 172 -5.52 -1.69 5.41
N PHE A 173 -5.32 -0.50 5.98
CA PHE A 173 -4.11 0.30 5.81
C PHE A 173 -3.80 0.60 4.34
N THR A 174 -4.83 0.95 3.58
CA THR A 174 -4.75 1.37 2.19
C THR A 174 -6.01 2.14 1.81
N ASP A 175 -5.86 3.15 0.97
CA ASP A 175 -6.94 3.89 0.36
C ASP A 175 -7.33 3.34 -1.03
N PHE A 176 -6.59 2.33 -1.51
CA PHE A 176 -6.71 1.73 -2.84
C PHE A 176 -6.56 2.72 -4.01
N ARG A 177 -6.01 3.92 -3.76
CA ARG A 177 -5.75 4.94 -4.79
C ARG A 177 -4.35 4.76 -5.38
N PHE A 178 -3.98 5.68 -6.28
CA PHE A 178 -2.70 5.66 -6.97
C PHE A 178 -1.84 6.84 -6.54
N HIS A 179 -0.64 6.56 -6.02
CA HIS A 179 0.28 7.58 -5.56
C HIS A 179 1.66 7.38 -6.16
N ASN A 180 2.34 8.50 -6.43
CA ASN A 180 3.76 8.50 -6.75
C ASN A 180 4.54 8.88 -5.49
N THR A 181 5.18 7.89 -4.89
CA THR A 181 5.99 8.04 -3.67
C THR A 181 7.43 8.49 -3.95
N GLY A 182 7.76 8.75 -5.21
CA GLY A 182 9.12 9.02 -5.69
C GLY A 182 10.00 7.78 -5.82
N MET A 183 9.47 6.56 -5.57
CA MET A 183 10.28 5.35 -5.55
C MET A 183 10.84 4.97 -6.93
N ALA A 184 10.01 4.99 -7.98
CA ALA A 184 10.47 4.75 -9.36
C ALA A 184 11.54 5.77 -9.79
N GLN A 185 11.36 7.04 -9.41
CA GLN A 185 12.37 8.07 -9.64
C GLN A 185 13.66 7.79 -8.87
N ALA A 186 13.58 7.42 -7.59
CA ALA A 186 14.75 7.12 -6.77
C ALA A 186 15.56 5.94 -7.32
N GLU A 187 14.87 4.90 -7.80
CA GLU A 187 15.48 3.73 -8.44
C GLU A 187 16.16 4.09 -9.75
N TYR A 188 15.46 4.80 -10.64
CA TYR A 188 16.01 5.24 -11.92
C TYR A 188 17.20 6.19 -11.74
N ASP A 189 17.08 7.20 -10.87
CA ASP A 189 18.14 8.17 -10.59
C ASP A 189 19.36 7.52 -9.92
N HIS A 190 19.19 6.40 -9.20
CA HIS A 190 20.31 5.64 -8.63
C HIS A 190 21.22 5.07 -9.72
N ILE A 191 20.63 4.64 -10.85
CA ILE A 191 21.34 4.02 -11.97
C ILE A 191 21.84 5.08 -12.97
N HIS A 192 20.99 6.06 -13.31
CA HIS A 192 21.25 7.02 -14.39
C HIS A 192 21.71 8.39 -13.91
N GLY A 193 21.80 8.58 -12.60
CA GLY A 193 22.22 9.82 -11.96
C GLY A 193 21.06 10.72 -11.51
N PRO A 194 21.28 11.61 -10.53
CA PRO A 194 20.23 12.43 -9.93
C PRO A 194 19.47 13.31 -10.94
N GLY A 195 18.14 13.28 -10.89
CA GLY A 195 17.26 14.11 -11.72
C GLY A 195 17.02 13.59 -13.14
N SER A 196 17.59 12.44 -13.50
CA SER A 196 17.46 11.85 -14.83
C SER A 196 16.04 11.34 -15.11
N PHE A 197 15.32 10.83 -14.11
CA PHE A 197 13.91 10.45 -14.27
C PHE A 197 13.01 11.66 -14.57
N SER A 198 13.32 12.82 -13.95
CA SER A 198 12.55 14.05 -14.13
C SER A 198 12.62 14.57 -15.57
N THR A 199 13.70 14.28 -16.29
CA THR A 199 13.90 14.68 -17.69
C THR A 199 13.63 13.56 -18.69
N LEU A 200 13.27 12.36 -18.24
CA LEU A 200 12.98 11.20 -19.09
C LEU A 200 11.89 11.52 -20.13
N GLY A 201 12.20 11.26 -21.40
CA GLY A 201 11.27 11.40 -22.51
C GLY A 201 10.17 10.34 -22.47
N ILE A 202 8.98 10.73 -22.00
CA ILE A 202 7.81 9.84 -21.91
C ILE A 202 6.78 10.33 -22.94
N PRO A 203 6.31 9.49 -23.87
CA PRO A 203 5.47 9.91 -24.98
C PRO A 203 4.09 10.39 -24.49
N GLU A 204 3.55 11.40 -25.16
CA GLU A 204 2.17 11.82 -24.92
C GLU A 204 1.17 10.78 -25.44
N LEU A 205 -0.07 10.87 -24.96
CA LEU A 205 -1.14 9.90 -25.27
C LEU A 205 -1.28 9.61 -26.78
N GLY A 206 -1.23 10.65 -27.61
CA GLY A 206 -1.39 10.51 -29.06
C GLY A 206 -0.22 9.80 -29.72
N GLU A 207 1.01 10.05 -29.27
CA GLU A 207 2.21 9.35 -29.78
C GLU A 207 2.22 7.90 -29.31
N ARG A 208 2.01 7.68 -28.01
CA ARG A 208 1.95 6.35 -27.39
C ARG A 208 0.94 5.44 -28.11
N ASN A 209 -0.28 5.92 -28.33
CA ASN A 209 -1.34 5.09 -28.94
C ASN A 209 -1.19 4.94 -30.46
N ARG A 210 -0.36 5.75 -31.15
CA ARG A 210 0.02 5.50 -32.55
C ARG A 210 1.09 4.42 -32.68
N ASN A 211 1.93 4.26 -31.65
CA ASN A 211 3.05 3.32 -31.62
C ASN A 211 2.96 2.38 -30.40
N PRO A 212 1.89 1.58 -30.25
CA PRO A 212 1.67 0.76 -29.05
C PRO A 212 2.83 -0.23 -28.81
N ASP A 213 3.34 -0.89 -29.85
CA ASP A 213 4.44 -1.86 -29.73
C ASP A 213 5.77 -1.22 -29.26
N ALA A 214 5.93 0.10 -29.38
CA ALA A 214 7.14 0.77 -28.92
C ALA A 214 7.12 1.08 -27.41
N TYR A 215 5.93 1.20 -26.81
CA TYR A 215 5.80 1.85 -25.50
C TYR A 215 4.91 1.12 -24.49
N LEU A 216 3.89 0.39 -24.96
CA LEU A 216 2.90 -0.23 -24.09
C LEU A 216 3.29 -1.67 -23.74
N PRO A 217 2.67 -2.25 -22.70
CA PRO A 217 2.85 -3.65 -22.36
C PRO A 217 2.50 -4.60 -23.49
N SER A 218 3.11 -5.78 -23.48
CA SER A 218 2.81 -6.86 -24.41
C SER A 218 1.45 -7.45 -24.08
N THR A 219 0.67 -7.69 -25.11
CA THR A 219 -0.67 -8.24 -25.00
C THR A 219 -0.93 -9.21 -26.16
N LYS A 220 -2.10 -9.85 -26.16
CA LYS A 220 -2.53 -10.66 -27.31
C LYS A 220 -2.66 -9.87 -28.61
N ARG A 221 -2.96 -8.58 -28.53
CA ARG A 221 -3.08 -7.69 -29.70
C ARG A 221 -1.74 -7.10 -30.11
N HIS A 222 -0.84 -6.94 -29.15
CA HIS A 222 0.49 -6.36 -29.30
C HIS A 222 1.56 -7.32 -28.75
N PRO A 223 1.74 -8.52 -29.34
CA PRO A 223 2.62 -9.55 -28.78
C PRO A 223 4.12 -9.23 -28.94
N GLN A 224 4.48 -8.25 -29.77
CA GLN A 224 5.86 -7.82 -30.01
C GLN A 224 6.17 -6.48 -29.34
N ALA A 225 5.33 -6.05 -28.40
CA ALA A 225 5.56 -4.79 -27.71
C ALA A 225 6.83 -4.85 -26.86
N GLN A 226 7.61 -3.77 -26.86
CA GLN A 226 8.92 -3.68 -26.20
C GLN A 226 8.84 -3.46 -24.68
N GLU A 227 7.68 -2.99 -24.18
CA GLU A 227 7.41 -2.74 -22.76
C GLU A 227 8.48 -1.93 -21.99
N PRO A 228 9.10 -0.87 -22.56
CA PRO A 228 10.20 -0.17 -21.90
C PRO A 228 9.78 0.40 -20.55
N PHE A 229 8.52 0.82 -20.44
CA PHE A 229 7.96 1.47 -19.27
C PHE A 229 7.37 0.52 -18.21
N ARG A 230 7.62 -0.79 -18.31
CA ARG A 230 7.20 -1.83 -17.36
C ARG A 230 8.40 -2.67 -16.87
N SER A 231 9.59 -2.10 -16.94
CA SER A 231 10.85 -2.81 -16.67
C SER A 231 11.63 -2.16 -15.54
N ILE A 232 12.43 -2.95 -14.83
CA ILE A 232 13.40 -2.40 -13.86
C ILE A 232 14.46 -1.61 -14.65
N PRO A 233 14.85 -0.40 -14.20
CA PRO A 233 15.88 0.37 -14.88
C PRO A 233 17.23 -0.36 -14.91
N THR A 234 18.03 -0.11 -15.95
CA THR A 234 19.33 -0.77 -16.18
C THR A 234 20.32 0.24 -16.74
N SER A 235 21.61 0.09 -16.45
CA SER A 235 22.63 1.04 -16.92
C SER A 235 22.78 1.07 -18.46
N GLU A 236 22.42 -0.04 -19.11
CA GLU A 236 22.59 -0.29 -20.54
C GLU A 236 21.49 0.34 -21.39
N ASN A 237 20.27 0.46 -20.83
CA ASN A 237 19.12 0.98 -21.56
C ASN A 237 18.36 2.05 -20.76
N PRO A 238 18.54 3.34 -21.08
CA PRO A 238 17.92 4.45 -20.36
C PRO A 238 16.41 4.58 -20.62
N MET A 239 15.82 3.79 -21.51
CA MET A 239 14.36 3.77 -21.70
C MET A 239 13.64 2.88 -20.69
N LEU A 240 14.37 2.00 -19.98
CA LEU A 240 13.76 1.06 -19.04
C LEU A 240 13.46 1.73 -17.70
N THR A 241 12.20 1.66 -17.28
CA THR A 241 11.74 2.05 -15.95
C THR A 241 10.29 1.58 -15.77
N ASP A 242 9.80 1.37 -14.56
CA ASP A 242 8.36 1.15 -14.37
C ASP A 242 7.63 2.47 -14.15
N LEU A 243 6.69 2.80 -15.05
CA LEU A 243 5.84 4.00 -14.92
C LEU A 243 4.50 3.72 -14.25
N GLY A 244 4.21 2.48 -13.86
CA GLY A 244 3.01 2.09 -13.14
C GLY A 244 1.73 2.28 -13.96
N VAL A 245 0.78 3.05 -13.40
CA VAL A 245 -0.56 3.24 -14.00
C VAL A 245 -0.50 3.83 -15.41
N TRP A 246 0.57 4.55 -15.77
CA TRP A 246 0.78 5.06 -17.13
C TRP A 246 0.70 3.98 -18.21
N ASN A 247 1.15 2.75 -17.92
CA ASN A 247 1.11 1.63 -18.87
C ASN A 247 -0.31 1.12 -19.19
N ILE A 248 -1.24 1.33 -18.25
CA ILE A 248 -2.59 0.76 -18.29
C ILE A 248 -3.63 1.83 -18.63
N PHE A 249 -3.45 3.05 -18.15
CA PHE A 249 -4.42 4.12 -18.34
C PHE A 249 -4.50 4.56 -19.80
N TRP A 250 -5.74 4.59 -20.31
CA TRP A 250 -6.10 4.85 -21.70
C TRP A 250 -5.42 3.95 -22.74
N ASN A 251 -5.07 2.73 -22.31
CA ASN A 251 -4.60 1.66 -23.18
C ASN A 251 -5.82 0.82 -23.63
N PRO A 252 -6.13 0.77 -24.95
CA PRO A 252 -7.30 0.06 -25.44
C PRO A 252 -7.27 -1.44 -25.12
N ASP A 253 -6.10 -2.01 -24.82
CA ASP A 253 -5.91 -3.43 -24.50
C ASP A 253 -6.45 -3.85 -23.15
N PHE A 254 -6.67 -2.89 -22.26
CA PHE A 254 -7.20 -3.10 -20.92
C PHE A 254 -8.57 -2.43 -20.76
N ALA A 255 -9.49 -2.65 -21.71
CA ALA A 255 -10.78 -1.94 -21.80
C ALA A 255 -11.59 -1.95 -20.48
N GLU A 256 -11.61 -3.09 -19.76
CA GLU A 256 -12.35 -3.26 -18.51
C GLU A 256 -11.80 -2.40 -17.35
N ALA A 257 -10.50 -2.09 -17.37
CA ALA A 257 -9.85 -1.31 -16.32
C ALA A 257 -10.03 0.21 -16.50
N GLN A 258 -10.42 0.67 -17.71
CA GLN A 258 -10.34 2.08 -18.06
C GLN A 258 -11.29 2.96 -17.26
N LEU A 259 -12.55 2.56 -17.10
CA LEU A 259 -13.54 3.38 -16.39
C LEU A 259 -13.21 3.51 -14.89
N PRO A 260 -12.91 2.43 -14.15
CA PRO A 260 -12.52 2.55 -12.74
C PRO A 260 -11.26 3.39 -12.52
N ILE A 261 -10.21 3.19 -13.33
CA ILE A 261 -8.97 3.98 -13.23
C ILE A 261 -9.27 5.47 -13.53
N TRP A 262 -10.05 5.74 -14.58
CA TRP A 262 -10.43 7.11 -14.92
C TRP A 262 -11.21 7.81 -13.79
N GLN A 263 -12.12 7.10 -13.11
CA GLN A 263 -12.88 7.64 -11.98
C GLN A 263 -11.95 8.07 -10.85
N ILE A 264 -11.04 7.18 -10.41
CA ILE A 264 -10.07 7.47 -9.34
C ILE A 264 -9.21 8.68 -9.72
N LEU A 265 -8.58 8.65 -10.91
CA LEU A 265 -7.71 9.73 -11.36
C LEU A 265 -8.46 11.06 -11.56
N CYS A 266 -9.72 11.01 -12.00
CA CYS A 266 -10.55 12.19 -12.15
C CYS A 266 -10.89 12.81 -10.79
N GLU A 267 -11.27 12.01 -9.80
CA GLU A 267 -11.50 12.48 -8.44
C GLU A 267 -10.26 13.17 -7.85
N ASP A 268 -9.09 12.56 -8.02
CA ASP A 268 -7.82 13.12 -7.54
C ASP A 268 -7.48 14.43 -8.27
N ALA A 269 -7.69 14.48 -9.59
CA ALA A 269 -7.48 15.68 -10.38
C ALA A 269 -8.46 16.81 -10.03
N LEU A 270 -9.69 16.47 -9.63
CA LEU A 270 -10.69 17.44 -9.20
C LEU A 270 -10.34 18.02 -7.82
N ASP A 271 -9.71 17.26 -6.92
CA ASP A 271 -9.28 17.74 -5.59
C ASP A 271 -10.43 18.46 -4.85
N GLY A 272 -11.58 17.82 -4.77
CA GLY A 272 -12.80 18.36 -4.15
C GLY A 272 -13.59 19.36 -4.99
N ARG A 273 -13.11 19.79 -6.17
CA ARG A 273 -13.84 20.68 -7.09
C ARG A 273 -15.03 19.94 -7.71
N LYS A 274 -16.23 20.53 -7.60
CA LYS A 274 -17.48 19.97 -8.12
C LYS A 274 -17.87 20.60 -9.47
N GLY A 275 -18.77 19.94 -10.20
CA GLY A 275 -19.41 20.48 -11.41
C GLY A 275 -18.82 19.96 -12.72
N LEU A 276 -19.70 19.76 -13.71
CA LEU A 276 -19.37 19.16 -15.01
C LEU A 276 -18.25 19.89 -15.76
N TRP A 277 -18.19 21.21 -15.67
CA TRP A 277 -17.12 22.00 -16.32
C TRP A 277 -15.72 21.61 -15.82
N ASN A 278 -15.57 21.33 -14.52
CA ASN A 278 -14.31 20.88 -13.95
C ASN A 278 -13.94 19.48 -14.45
N VAL A 279 -14.91 18.57 -14.60
CA VAL A 279 -14.70 17.24 -15.19
C VAL A 279 -14.18 17.38 -16.62
N PHE A 280 -14.83 18.19 -17.46
CA PHE A 280 -14.39 18.42 -18.85
C PHE A 280 -13.02 19.08 -18.94
N ARG A 281 -12.64 19.89 -17.95
CA ARG A 281 -11.36 20.61 -17.92
C ARG A 281 -10.20 19.74 -17.43
N PHE A 282 -10.41 18.96 -16.37
CA PHE A 282 -9.33 18.27 -15.66
C PHE A 282 -9.26 16.77 -15.95
N CYS A 283 -10.39 16.12 -16.27
CA CYS A 283 -10.46 14.67 -16.40
C CYS A 283 -10.32 14.16 -17.83
N ARG A 284 -9.74 14.95 -18.74
CA ARG A 284 -9.45 14.47 -20.09
C ARG A 284 -8.27 13.48 -20.05
N PRO A 285 -8.30 12.40 -20.84
CA PRO A 285 -7.23 11.39 -20.84
C PRO A 285 -5.83 11.97 -21.07
N ASN A 286 -5.69 12.91 -22.00
CA ASN A 286 -4.42 13.58 -22.26
C ASN A 286 -3.96 14.52 -21.13
N LYS A 287 -4.85 14.92 -20.21
CA LYS A 287 -4.52 15.68 -19.01
C LYS A 287 -4.21 14.78 -17.81
N LEU A 288 -4.84 13.61 -17.75
CA LEU A 288 -4.65 12.62 -16.69
C LEU A 288 -3.41 11.77 -16.93
N LEU A 289 -3.10 11.36 -18.17
CA LEU A 289 -1.99 10.45 -18.46
C LEU A 289 -0.62 10.94 -17.91
N PRO A 290 -0.22 12.22 -18.04
CA PRO A 290 1.03 12.68 -17.45
C PRO A 290 1.06 12.58 -15.92
N LYS A 291 -0.12 12.60 -15.27
CA LYS A 291 -0.27 12.47 -13.80
C LYS A 291 -0.21 11.03 -13.32
N THR A 292 -0.18 10.05 -14.21
CA THR A 292 -0.03 8.63 -13.85
C THR A 292 1.41 8.15 -13.92
N ILE A 293 2.35 9.03 -14.31
CA ILE A 293 3.78 8.70 -14.41
C ILE A 293 4.30 8.41 -12.99
N GLY A 294 4.78 7.18 -12.80
CA GLY A 294 5.35 6.70 -11.54
C GLY A 294 4.32 6.53 -10.43
N THR A 295 3.02 6.46 -10.75
CA THR A 295 1.98 6.19 -9.75
C THR A 295 1.68 4.69 -9.67
N PHE A 296 1.56 4.20 -8.45
CA PHE A 296 1.26 2.81 -8.14
C PHE A 296 0.11 2.73 -7.14
N LYS A 297 -0.62 1.61 -7.16
CA LYS A 297 -1.69 1.39 -6.20
C LYS A 297 -1.11 1.31 -4.79
N THR A 298 -1.71 1.99 -3.83
CA THR A 298 -1.35 1.83 -2.40
C THR A 298 -1.52 0.36 -1.99
N PRO A 299 -0.45 -0.34 -1.54
CA PRO A 299 -0.58 -1.68 -0.99
C PRO A 299 -1.27 -1.63 0.38
N GLY A 300 -1.97 -2.71 0.76
CA GLY A 300 -2.36 -2.90 2.16
C GLY A 300 -1.12 -3.18 3.01
N LEU A 301 -1.14 -2.77 4.28
CA LEU A 301 -0.02 -2.97 5.21
C LEU A 301 -0.26 -4.06 6.25
N ARG A 302 -1.33 -4.84 6.12
CA ARG A 302 -1.51 -6.08 6.90
C ARG A 302 -0.54 -7.15 6.40
N ASP A 303 0.03 -7.93 7.31
CA ASP A 303 0.95 -9.04 7.02
C ASP A 303 2.21 -8.68 6.22
N LEU A 304 2.72 -7.45 6.37
CA LEU A 304 3.94 -7.02 5.68
C LEU A 304 5.19 -7.81 6.07
N GLY A 305 5.24 -8.38 7.26
CA GLY A 305 6.38 -9.18 7.73
C GLY A 305 6.76 -10.33 6.80
N HIS A 306 5.82 -10.78 5.95
CA HIS A 306 5.99 -11.92 5.06
C HIS A 306 6.12 -11.55 3.58
N SER A 307 6.24 -10.27 3.25
CA SER A 307 6.22 -9.77 1.86
C SER A 307 7.50 -9.08 1.41
N ALA A 308 8.59 -9.22 2.16
CA ALA A 308 9.91 -8.77 1.72
C ALA A 308 10.36 -9.55 0.46
N PRO A 309 11.11 -8.92 -0.47
CA PRO A 309 11.51 -7.51 -0.45
C PRO A 309 10.36 -6.57 -0.87
N TYR A 310 10.46 -5.30 -0.46
CA TYR A 310 9.40 -4.30 -0.54
C TYR A 310 9.53 -3.36 -1.75
N SER A 311 8.48 -2.55 -1.95
CA SER A 311 8.26 -1.65 -3.10
C SER A 311 7.85 -2.39 -4.39
N HIS A 312 7.46 -1.62 -5.41
CA HIS A 312 6.92 -2.17 -6.67
C HIS A 312 7.90 -3.06 -7.46
N THR A 313 9.21 -2.89 -7.25
CA THR A 313 10.29 -3.65 -7.93
C THR A 313 11.07 -4.56 -6.97
N GLY A 314 10.73 -4.57 -5.68
CA GLY A 314 11.50 -5.32 -4.67
C GLY A 314 12.85 -4.69 -4.30
N MET A 315 13.04 -3.38 -4.55
CA MET A 315 14.32 -2.69 -4.31
C MET A 315 14.67 -2.43 -2.84
N ALA A 316 13.75 -2.67 -1.90
CA ALA A 316 13.98 -2.41 -0.48
C ALA A 316 13.91 -3.70 0.33
N ASP A 317 15.02 -4.12 0.91
CA ASP A 317 15.11 -5.40 1.64
C ASP A 317 14.40 -5.37 2.99
N THR A 318 14.33 -4.19 3.62
CA THR A 318 13.79 -4.01 4.98
C THR A 318 12.75 -2.90 5.07
N LEU A 319 11.90 -2.94 6.10
CA LEU A 319 10.95 -1.84 6.38
C LEU A 319 11.69 -0.54 6.72
N GLU A 320 12.86 -0.64 7.36
CA GLU A 320 13.74 0.49 7.61
C GLU A 320 14.17 1.17 6.30
N ASP A 321 14.53 0.41 5.27
CA ASP A 321 14.92 0.94 3.96
C ASP A 321 13.74 1.64 3.27
N VAL A 322 12.54 1.06 3.39
CA VAL A 322 11.30 1.72 2.91
C VAL A 322 11.12 3.08 3.60
N ILE A 323 11.22 3.14 4.93
CA ILE A 323 11.04 4.39 5.69
C ILE A 323 12.12 5.42 5.35
N ARG A 324 13.39 5.00 5.21
CA ARG A 324 14.48 5.88 4.73
C ARG A 324 14.21 6.41 3.33
N GLY A 325 13.66 5.58 2.44
CA GLY A 325 13.20 5.98 1.12
C GLY A 325 12.14 7.08 1.18
N TYR A 326 11.12 6.94 2.02
CA TYR A 326 10.12 7.99 2.25
C TYR A 326 10.73 9.28 2.83
N MET A 327 11.67 9.19 3.76
CA MET A 327 12.39 10.35 4.30
C MET A 327 13.09 11.12 3.16
N LYS A 328 13.92 10.43 2.36
CA LYS A 328 14.64 11.02 1.22
C LYS A 328 13.67 11.62 0.20
N ASN A 329 12.64 10.87 -0.19
CA ASN A 329 11.70 11.30 -1.23
C ASN A 329 10.83 12.47 -0.74
N SER A 330 10.53 12.56 0.56
CA SER A 330 9.84 13.72 1.12
C SER A 330 10.66 15.01 1.00
N ASP A 331 11.98 14.94 1.15
CA ASP A 331 12.88 16.08 0.91
C ASP A 331 12.92 16.46 -0.57
N LEU A 332 13.00 15.48 -1.47
CA LEU A 332 12.91 15.73 -2.91
C LEU A 332 11.58 16.37 -3.31
N ALA A 333 10.46 15.94 -2.69
CA ALA A 333 9.15 16.53 -2.90
C ALA A 333 9.10 17.99 -2.43
N ARG A 334 9.62 18.28 -1.22
CA ARG A 334 9.71 19.66 -0.69
C ARG A 334 10.56 20.58 -1.55
N ASN A 335 11.63 20.04 -2.15
CA ASN A 335 12.53 20.79 -3.02
C ASN A 335 12.09 20.81 -4.50
N HIS A 336 10.88 20.33 -4.82
CA HIS A 336 10.33 20.29 -6.18
C HIS A 336 11.19 19.49 -7.19
N VAL A 337 11.91 18.48 -6.72
CA VAL A 337 12.76 17.62 -7.56
C VAL A 337 12.01 16.39 -8.08
N LEU A 338 11.00 15.90 -7.34
CA LEU A 338 10.19 14.76 -7.77
C LEU A 338 9.26 15.14 -8.92
N ARG A 339 9.35 14.40 -10.03
CA ARG A 339 8.39 14.46 -11.12
C ARG A 339 7.08 13.84 -10.67
N ASN A 340 6.01 14.65 -10.63
CA ASN A 340 4.66 14.17 -10.32
C ASN A 340 4.55 13.49 -8.94
N GLY A 341 5.40 13.85 -7.97
CA GLY A 341 5.33 13.32 -6.61
C GLY A 341 4.02 13.69 -5.92
N ASP A 342 3.50 12.78 -5.09
CA ASP A 342 2.25 13.02 -4.38
C ASP A 342 2.35 14.25 -3.44
N LYS A 343 1.28 15.05 -3.37
CA LYS A 343 1.25 16.29 -2.57
C LYS A 343 1.40 16.03 -1.07
N GLU A 344 1.07 14.83 -0.60
CA GLU A 344 1.12 14.43 0.80
C GLU A 344 2.54 14.05 1.25
N LEU A 345 3.43 13.65 0.33
CA LEU A 345 4.82 13.29 0.64
C LEU A 345 5.57 14.42 1.31
N LYS A 346 5.35 15.66 0.86
CA LYS A 346 6.06 16.83 1.39
C LYS A 346 5.74 17.09 2.86
N GLN A 347 4.68 16.49 3.41
CA GLN A 347 4.24 16.64 4.80
C GLN A 347 4.88 15.61 5.76
N ILE A 348 5.68 14.68 5.24
CA ILE A 348 6.41 13.72 6.07
C ILE A 348 7.61 14.45 6.72
N ALA A 349 7.67 14.45 8.04
CA ALA A 349 8.82 14.95 8.81
C ALA A 349 9.24 13.86 9.80
N LEU A 350 10.24 13.07 9.40
CA LEU A 350 10.75 11.95 10.17
C LEU A 350 12.27 12.08 10.37
N HIS A 351 12.75 11.60 11.51
CA HIS A 351 14.17 11.48 11.83
C HIS A 351 14.57 10.02 12.05
N GLN A 352 15.86 9.75 12.13
CA GLN A 352 16.39 8.40 12.38
C GLN A 352 15.79 7.73 13.64
N ARG A 353 15.46 8.51 14.67
CA ARG A 353 14.82 8.04 15.92
C ARG A 353 13.36 7.60 15.77
N ASP A 354 12.72 7.93 14.64
CA ASP A 354 11.32 7.64 14.37
C ASP A 354 11.17 6.30 13.63
N ILE A 355 12.25 5.77 13.03
CA ILE A 355 12.24 4.55 12.21
C ILE A 355 11.88 3.33 13.05
N ALA A 356 12.63 3.02 14.10
CA ALA A 356 12.41 1.79 14.88
C ALA A 356 10.99 1.70 15.48
N PRO A 357 10.41 2.77 16.07
CA PRO A 357 9.01 2.75 16.48
C PRO A 357 8.03 2.50 15.33
N LEU A 358 8.23 3.14 14.17
CA LEU A 358 7.39 2.91 13.00
C LEU A 358 7.45 1.45 12.53
N VAL A 359 8.64 0.85 12.47
CA VAL A 359 8.83 -0.57 12.13
C VAL A 359 8.09 -1.46 13.13
N ALA A 360 8.22 -1.19 14.44
CA ALA A 360 7.51 -1.95 15.47
C ALA A 360 5.99 -1.89 15.26
N PHE A 361 5.44 -0.70 14.97
CA PHE A 361 4.02 -0.57 14.64
C PHE A 361 3.63 -1.34 13.38
N LEU A 362 4.41 -1.26 12.30
CA LEU A 362 4.12 -2.00 11.05
C LEU A 362 4.15 -3.51 11.27
N GLN A 363 5.09 -4.02 12.07
CA GLN A 363 5.14 -5.43 12.45
C GLN A 363 3.95 -5.86 13.30
N SER A 364 3.40 -4.95 14.13
CA SER A 364 2.18 -5.21 14.91
C SER A 364 0.90 -5.36 14.07
N LEU A 365 0.98 -5.14 12.74
CA LEU A 365 -0.11 -5.36 11.78
C LEU A 365 -0.08 -6.77 11.16
N ASN A 366 0.91 -7.58 11.48
CA ASN A 366 0.95 -8.98 11.07
C ASN A 366 0.02 -9.79 11.96
N GLU A 367 -0.82 -10.62 11.35
CA GLU A 367 -1.60 -11.62 12.04
C GLU A 367 -0.68 -12.70 12.61
N ASP A 368 -1.08 -13.23 13.76
CA ASP A 368 -0.45 -14.39 14.36
C ASP A 368 -1.29 -15.63 14.06
N TYR A 369 -0.68 -16.53 13.31
CA TYR A 369 -1.15 -17.89 13.15
C TYR A 369 -0.30 -18.71 14.14
N GLU A 370 -0.94 -19.51 14.99
CA GLU A 370 -0.30 -20.15 16.16
C GLU A 370 -0.40 -21.67 16.17
#